data_AF-A0A494VA71-F1
#
_entry.id   AF-A0A494VA71-F1
#
_cell.length_a   1.000
_cell.length_b   1.000
_cell.length_c   1.000
_cell.angle_alpha   90.00
_cell.angle_beta   90.00
_cell.angle_gamma   90.00
#
_symmetry.space_group_name_H-M   'P 1'
#
loop_
_entity.id
_entity.type
_entity.pdbx_description
1 polymer ?
#
loop_
_entity_poly.entity_id
_entity_poly.type
_entity_poly.pdbx_seq_one_letter_code
_entity_poly.pdbx_strand_id
1 'polypeptide(L)'
;MSRGRKITVIVVAVVLTASTPFFWLLDNPDTGQLVAASVQGATGVAALVWALLQSSTSHSQGGIVVTDTGRAEATGGGRASSGVRRPREAGNGSIRVERTGDATSDGTGSNANSGIDFS
;
A
#
# COMPACT_ATOMS: atom_id res chain seq x y z
N MET A 1 -6.50 10.92 8.53
CA MET A 1 -6.63 10.67 9.98
C MET A 1 -7.11 11.95 10.65
N SER A 2 -8.33 11.97 11.19
CA SER A 2 -8.91 13.19 11.77
C SER A 2 -8.14 13.64 13.02
N ARG A 3 -8.12 14.95 13.27
CA ARG A 3 -7.38 15.58 14.38
C ARG A 3 -7.76 14.98 15.73
N GLY A 4 -9.04 14.63 15.92
CA GLY A 4 -9.54 13.94 17.11
C GLY A 4 -8.87 12.58 17.35
N ARG A 5 -8.69 11.76 16.31
CA ARG A 5 -8.03 10.45 16.44
C ARG A 5 -6.55 10.56 16.83
N LYS A 6 -5.85 11.61 16.35
CA LYS A 6 -4.47 11.91 16.78
C LYS A 6 -4.42 12.29 18.26
N ILE A 7 -5.34 13.13 18.72
CA ILE A 7 -5.39 13.58 20.11
C ILE A 7 -5.67 12.39 21.04
N THR A 8 -6.63 11.53 20.70
CA THR A 8 -6.92 10.33 21.51
C THR A 8 -5.71 9.41 21.63
N VAL A 9 -4.98 9.17 20.55
CA VAL A 9 -3.77 8.33 20.57
C VAL A 9 -2.68 8.93 21.45
N ILE A 10 -2.46 10.25 21.36
CA ILE A 10 -1.46 10.94 22.19
C ILE A 10 -1.85 10.89 23.67
N VAL A 11 -3.12 11.14 24.00
CA VAL A 11 -3.59 11.10 25.40
C VAL A 11 -3.44 9.69 25.99
N VAL A 12 -3.83 8.65 25.24
CA VAL A 12 -3.67 7.25 25.69
C VAL A 12 -2.19 6.91 25.87
N ALA A 13 -1.31 7.33 24.96
CA ALA A 13 0.12 7.10 25.08
C ALA A 13 0.71 7.77 26.33
N VAL A 14 0.37 9.04 26.59
CA VAL A 14 0.84 9.77 27.77
C VAL A 14 0.37 9.13 29.07
N VAL A 15 -0.91 8.70 29.14
CA VAL A 15 -1.46 8.02 30.33
C VAL A 15 -0.76 6.69 30.58
N LEU A 16 -0.47 5.91 29.53
CA LEU A 16 0.23 4.62 29.66
C LEU A 16 1.70 4.80 30.08
N THR A 17 2.40 5.81 29.55
CA THR A 17 3.78 6.09 29.94
C THR A 17 3.88 6.62 31.37
N ALA A 18 2.95 7.49 31.78
CA ALA A 18 2.94 8.05 33.12
C ALA A 18 2.51 7.04 34.20
N SER A 19 1.68 6.05 33.86
CA SER A 19 1.24 5.03 34.81
C SER A 19 2.34 4.03 35.16
N THR A 20 3.28 3.77 34.25
CA THR A 20 4.34 2.76 34.44
C THR A 20 5.27 3.06 35.66
N PRO A 21 5.82 4.27 35.83
CA PRO A 21 6.61 4.61 37.01
C PRO A 21 5.75 4.79 38.27
N PHE A 22 4.46 5.12 38.13
CA PHE A 22 3.54 5.24 39.25
C PHE A 22 3.29 3.88 39.94
N PHE A 23 3.16 2.80 39.16
CA PHE A 23 3.04 1.44 39.71
C PHE A 23 4.35 0.90 40.31
N TRP A 24 5.50 1.34 39.79
CA TRP A 24 6.83 1.02 40.34
C TRP A 24 7.05 1.61 41.75
N LEU A 25 6.37 2.71 42.06
CA LEU A 25 6.44 3.39 43.36
C LEU A 25 5.54 2.75 44.42
N LEU A 26 4.58 1.90 44.05
CA LEU A 26 3.54 1.46 45.00
C LEU A 26 3.78 0.11 45.69
N ASP A 27 4.39 -0.92 45.08
CA ASP A 27 4.62 -2.18 45.83
C ASP A 27 5.50 -3.23 45.12
N ASN A 28 6.42 -3.87 45.85
CA ASN A 28 7.18 -5.12 45.58
C ASN A 28 8.02 -5.28 44.27
N PRO A 29 9.22 -5.91 44.34
CA PRO A 29 10.09 -6.15 43.18
C PRO A 29 9.51 -7.12 42.13
N ASP A 30 8.59 -8.01 42.51
CA ASP A 30 7.89 -8.91 41.59
C ASP A 30 6.90 -8.15 40.67
N THR A 31 6.43 -6.98 41.10
CA THR A 31 5.57 -6.10 40.32
C THR A 31 6.32 -5.54 39.11
N GLY A 32 7.63 -5.29 39.23
CA GLY A 32 8.46 -4.80 38.13
C GLY A 32 8.52 -5.77 36.95
N GLN A 33 8.61 -7.09 37.22
CA GLN A 33 8.63 -8.12 36.20
C GLN A 33 7.27 -8.29 35.53
N LEU A 34 6.19 -8.28 36.31
CA LEU A 34 4.83 -8.34 35.79
C LEU A 34 4.49 -7.11 34.91
N VAL A 35 4.93 -5.92 35.33
CA VAL A 35 4.75 -4.68 34.55
C VAL A 35 5.55 -4.76 33.25
N ALA A 36 6.83 -5.15 33.30
CA ALA A 36 7.66 -5.29 32.10
C ALA A 36 7.08 -6.30 31.11
N ALA A 37 6.68 -7.48 31.59
CA ALA A 37 6.03 -8.51 30.78
C ALA A 37 4.71 -8.03 30.17
N SER A 38 3.91 -7.30 30.94
CA SER A 38 2.64 -6.73 30.47
C SER A 38 2.85 -5.66 29.40
N VAL A 39 3.82 -4.76 29.57
CA VAL A 39 4.17 -3.74 28.58
C VAL A 39 4.69 -4.37 27.29
N GLN A 40 5.57 -5.37 27.40
CA GLN A 40 6.11 -6.10 26.24
C GLN A 40 4.99 -6.86 25.51
N GLY A 41 4.12 -7.55 26.23
CA GLY A 41 2.95 -8.25 25.68
C GLY A 41 1.99 -7.29 24.98
N ALA A 42 1.64 -6.18 25.64
CA ALA A 42 0.76 -5.16 25.08
C ALA A 42 1.36 -4.51 23.82
N THR A 43 2.66 -4.22 23.83
CA THR A 43 3.37 -3.66 22.66
C THR A 43 3.39 -4.66 21.50
N GLY A 44 3.61 -5.95 21.77
CA GLY A 44 3.57 -7.01 20.77
C GLY A 44 2.19 -7.16 20.13
N VAL A 45 1.13 -7.16 20.94
CA VAL A 45 -0.27 -7.22 20.44
C VAL A 45 -0.59 -5.96 19.63
N ALA A 46 -0.22 -4.77 20.10
CA ALA A 46 -0.43 -3.53 19.37
C ALA A 46 0.33 -3.52 18.03
N ALA A 47 1.57 -4.01 17.99
CA ALA A 47 2.36 -4.15 16.77
C ALA A 47 1.72 -5.16 15.80
N LEU A 48 1.17 -6.27 16.30
CA LEU A 48 0.46 -7.25 15.48
C LEU A 48 -0.82 -6.66 14.89
N VAL A 49 -1.65 -5.99 15.71
CA VAL A 49 -2.87 -5.31 15.25
C VAL A 49 -2.52 -4.25 14.20
N TRP A 50 -1.48 -3.46 14.45
CA TRP A 50 -0.98 -2.46 13.51
C TRP A 50 -0.49 -3.09 12.20
N ALA A 51 0.23 -4.21 12.27
CA ALA A 51 0.66 -4.96 11.10
C ALA A 51 -0.53 -5.46 10.28
N LEU A 52 -1.54 -6.07 10.92
CA LEU A 52 -2.75 -6.55 10.25
C LEU A 52 -3.53 -5.42 9.56
N LEU A 53 -3.66 -4.26 10.21
CA LEU A 53 -4.34 -3.10 9.63
C LEU A 53 -3.54 -2.48 8.46
N GLN A 54 -2.20 -2.43 8.57
CA GLN A 54 -1.34 -1.98 7.48
C GLN A 54 -1.37 -2.96 6.30
N SER A 55 -1.41 -4.28 6.55
CA SER A 55 -1.51 -5.29 5.49
C SER A 55 -2.75 -5.06 4.62
N SER A 56 -3.88 -4.66 5.20
CA SER A 56 -5.08 -4.28 4.44
C SER A 56 -4.91 -3.00 3.63
N THR A 57 -4.04 -2.08 4.07
CA THR A 57 -3.80 -0.80 3.40
C THR A 57 -2.75 -0.93 2.28
N SER A 58 -1.77 -1.81 2.44
CA SER A 58 -0.73 -2.10 1.43
C SER A 58 -1.22 -2.93 0.24
N HIS A 59 -2.42 -3.53 0.32
CA HIS A 59 -3.06 -4.21 -0.81
C HIS A 59 -3.95 -3.31 -1.66
N SER A 60 -3.98 -1.99 -1.39
CA SER A 60 -4.33 -1.05 -2.46
C SER A 60 -3.12 -0.97 -3.39
N GLN A 61 -2.91 -2.03 -4.19
CA GLN A 61 -2.32 -1.86 -5.52
C GLN A 61 -3.22 -0.82 -6.18
N GLY A 62 -2.79 0.44 -6.13
CA GLY A 62 -3.50 1.54 -6.77
C GLY A 62 -3.84 1.07 -8.17
N GLY A 63 -5.14 1.04 -8.48
CA GLY A 63 -5.59 0.55 -9.77
C GLY A 63 -4.87 1.32 -10.87
N ILE A 64 -4.40 0.62 -11.90
CA ILE A 64 -3.76 1.30 -13.03
C ILE A 64 -4.85 2.03 -13.77
N VAL A 65 -4.77 3.36 -13.80
CA VAL A 65 -5.64 4.21 -14.61
C VAL A 65 -4.82 4.72 -15.78
N VAL A 66 -5.19 4.30 -16.98
CA VAL A 66 -4.65 4.82 -18.23
C VAL A 66 -5.73 5.66 -18.88
N THR A 67 -5.46 6.94 -19.09
CA THR A 67 -6.44 7.87 -19.65
C THR A 67 -5.81 8.79 -20.68
N ASP A 68 -6.59 9.17 -21.71
CA ASP A 68 -6.20 10.13 -22.74
C ASP A 68 -4.91 9.74 -23.49
N THR A 69 -4.80 8.47 -23.90
CA THR A 69 -3.63 8.01 -24.65
C THR A 69 -3.70 8.43 -26.11
N GLY A 70 -2.53 8.71 -26.70
CA GLY A 70 -2.41 9.15 -28.08
C GLY A 70 -2.35 8.01 -29.10
N ARG A 71 -2.11 8.36 -30.36
CA ARG A 71 -1.93 7.40 -31.46
C ARG A 71 -0.64 6.61 -31.30
N ALA A 72 -0.70 5.29 -31.48
CA ALA A 72 0.46 4.41 -31.55
C ALA A 72 0.57 3.78 -32.96
N GLU A 73 1.73 3.93 -33.60
CA GLU A 73 1.94 3.41 -34.96
C GLU A 73 3.25 2.64 -35.05
N ALA A 74 3.18 1.41 -35.57
CA ALA A 74 4.34 0.54 -35.74
C ALA A 74 4.42 0.05 -37.19
N THR A 75 5.58 0.24 -37.82
CA THR A 75 5.87 -0.24 -39.18
C THR A 75 7.14 -1.10 -39.18
N GLY A 76 7.31 -1.96 -40.19
CA GLY A 76 8.56 -2.68 -40.43
C GLY A 76 8.99 -3.65 -39.33
N GLY A 77 8.05 -4.37 -38.72
CA GLY A 77 8.32 -5.31 -37.63
C GLY A 77 8.55 -4.64 -36.26
N GLY A 78 8.31 -3.33 -36.17
CA GLY A 78 8.51 -2.53 -34.97
C GLY A 78 7.43 -2.70 -33.91
N ARG A 79 7.68 -2.12 -32.72
CA ARG A 79 6.70 -2.07 -31.62
C ARG A 79 6.49 -0.64 -31.14
N ALA A 80 5.22 -0.24 -31.01
CA ALA A 80 4.83 1.08 -30.53
C ALA A 80 3.79 0.97 -29.41
N SER A 81 3.96 1.73 -28.32
CA SER A 81 2.96 1.82 -27.25
C SER A 81 2.82 3.26 -26.78
N SER A 82 1.61 3.82 -26.81
CA SER A 82 1.30 5.14 -26.21
C SER A 82 0.67 5.03 -24.82
N GLY A 83 0.33 3.81 -24.39
CA GLY A 83 -0.13 3.49 -23.04
C GLY A 83 0.87 2.61 -22.26
N VAL A 84 0.39 1.89 -21.24
CA VAL A 84 1.23 1.10 -20.33
C VAL A 84 1.47 -0.30 -20.87
N ARG A 85 2.73 -0.75 -20.89
CA ARG A 85 3.07 -2.16 -21.10
C ARG A 85 3.51 -2.78 -19.78
N ARG A 86 2.96 -3.93 -19.43
CA ARG A 86 3.26 -4.62 -18.17
C ARG A 86 3.40 -6.13 -18.37
N PRO A 87 4.39 -6.80 -17.77
CA PRO A 87 4.44 -8.25 -17.79
C PRO A 87 3.19 -8.86 -17.14
N ARG A 88 2.71 -9.99 -17.66
CA ARG A 88 1.56 -10.76 -17.12
C ARG A 88 1.66 -11.08 -15.63
N GLU A 89 2.88 -11.14 -15.08
CA GLU A 89 3.18 -11.47 -13.69
C GLU A 89 2.95 -10.29 -12.72
N ALA A 90 2.68 -9.09 -13.24
CA ALA A 90 2.57 -7.88 -12.44
C ALA A 90 1.17 -7.70 -11.82
N GLY A 91 0.76 -8.65 -10.97
CA GLY A 91 -0.29 -8.51 -9.95
C GLY A 91 -1.75 -8.39 -10.42
N ASN A 92 -2.67 -8.77 -9.54
CA ASN A 92 -4.13 -8.73 -9.75
C ASN A 92 -4.76 -7.37 -9.39
N GLY A 93 -4.10 -6.26 -9.72
CA GLY A 93 -4.64 -4.92 -9.48
C GLY A 93 -5.86 -4.62 -10.36
N SER A 94 -6.77 -3.77 -9.89
CA SER A 94 -7.86 -3.27 -10.75
C SER A 94 -7.28 -2.40 -11.88
N ILE A 95 -7.83 -2.54 -13.08
CA ILE A 95 -7.33 -1.85 -14.27
C ILE A 95 -8.47 -1.08 -14.91
N ARG A 96 -8.25 0.21 -15.15
CA ARG A 96 -9.21 1.09 -15.80
C ARG A 96 -8.52 1.81 -16.96
N VAL A 97 -9.11 1.67 -18.13
CA VAL A 97 -8.63 2.28 -19.37
C VAL A 97 -9.75 3.14 -19.93
N GLU A 98 -9.49 4.42 -20.14
CA GLU A 98 -10.48 5.37 -20.63
C GLU A 98 -9.91 6.25 -21.74
N ARG A 99 -10.74 6.61 -22.73
CA ARG A 99 -10.38 7.59 -23.77
C ARG A 99 -9.03 7.24 -24.45
N THR A 100 -8.91 6.02 -24.97
CA THR A 100 -7.71 5.61 -25.70
C THR A 100 -7.72 6.08 -27.15
N GLY A 101 -6.55 6.41 -27.67
CA GLY A 101 -6.35 6.76 -29.08
C GLY A 101 -6.24 5.55 -30.02
N ASP A 102 -5.95 5.83 -31.29
CA ASP A 102 -5.83 4.80 -32.34
C ASP A 102 -4.52 4.01 -32.24
N ALA A 103 -4.56 2.73 -32.60
CA ALA A 103 -3.37 1.89 -32.75
C ALA A 103 -3.33 1.28 -34.16
N THR A 104 -2.22 1.44 -34.88
CA THR A 104 -2.05 0.90 -36.24
C THR A 104 -0.71 0.18 -36.36
N SER A 105 -0.74 -1.06 -36.84
CA SER A 105 0.46 -1.84 -37.10
C SER A 105 0.48 -2.30 -38.56
N ASP A 106 1.57 -2.03 -39.26
CA ASP A 106 1.77 -2.44 -40.65
C ASP A 106 3.08 -3.24 -40.81
N GLY A 107 3.02 -4.35 -41.54
CA GLY A 107 4.14 -5.26 -41.76
C GLY A 107 4.25 -6.45 -40.79
N THR A 108 4.89 -7.53 -41.25
CA THR A 108 5.05 -8.77 -40.49
C THR A 108 5.85 -8.53 -39.20
N GLY A 109 5.29 -8.94 -38.07
CA GLY A 109 5.91 -8.79 -36.75
C GLY A 109 5.68 -7.44 -36.07
N SER A 110 4.97 -6.50 -36.73
CA SER A 110 4.64 -5.20 -36.15
C SER A 110 3.58 -5.32 -35.06
N ASN A 111 3.66 -4.49 -34.01
CA ASN A 111 2.67 -4.44 -32.94
C ASN A 111 2.50 -3.01 -32.42
N ALA A 112 1.27 -2.50 -32.40
CA ALA A 112 0.93 -1.18 -31.89
C ALA A 112 -0.14 -1.28 -30.80
N ASN A 113 0.05 -0.56 -29.69
CA ASN A 113 -0.87 -0.50 -28.56
C ASN A 113 -1.11 0.95 -28.11
N SER A 114 -2.37 1.36 -28.01
CA SER A 114 -2.73 2.65 -27.41
C SER A 114 -3.27 2.53 -25.98
N GLY A 115 -3.47 1.32 -25.46
CA GLY A 115 -4.04 1.06 -24.14
C GLY A 115 -3.06 0.35 -23.22
N ILE A 116 -3.44 -0.82 -22.72
CA ILE A 116 -2.58 -1.65 -21.88
C ILE A 116 -2.22 -2.94 -22.61
N ASP A 117 -0.93 -3.26 -22.60
CA ASP A 117 -0.39 -4.48 -23.21
C ASP A 117 0.24 -5.38 -22.14
N PHE A 118 -0.16 -6.66 -22.14
CA PHE A 118 0.29 -7.70 -21.19
C PHE A 118 1.23 -8.74 -21.81
N SER A 119 1.68 -8.51 -23.06
CA SER A 119 2.54 -9.43 -23.81
C SER A 119 3.95 -9.55 -23.24
#